data_AF-A0A7C3A8D0-F1
#
_entry.id   AF-A0A7C3A8D0-F1
#
_cell.length_a   1.000
_cell.length_b   1.000
_cell.length_c   1.000
_cell.angle_alpha   90.00
_cell.angle_beta   90.00
_cell.angle_gamma   90.00
#
_symmetry.space_group_name_H-M   'P 1'
#
loop_
_entity.id
_entity.type
_entity.pdbx_description
1 polymer ?
#
loop_
_entity_poly.entity_id
_entity_poly.type
_entity_poly.pdbx_seq_one_letter_code
_entity_poly.pdbx_strand_id
1 'polypeptide(L)'
;MRRAITSILVLLPLIVSSSLFAIDDEVHRLRRAQMVDVLKREGIKDKNVLEAMGEVPRHEFVPKNLTRYAYENRPLPIGYGQTISQPYIVALMTELLKVNKDSVVLEVGTGSGYQAAVLSKLVKKVYTIEIIKE
;
A
#
# COMPACT_ATOMS: atom_id res chain seq x y z
N MET A 1 -45.33 -42.84 -2.44
CA MET A 1 -45.16 -41.45 -2.91
C MET A 1 -44.97 -40.50 -1.73
N ARG A 2 -43.74 -40.10 -1.38
CA ARG A 2 -43.46 -38.86 -0.62
C ARG A 2 -42.18 -38.25 -1.19
N ARG A 3 -42.29 -37.00 -1.62
CA ARG A 3 -41.32 -36.26 -2.43
C ARG A 3 -40.12 -35.84 -1.59
N ALA A 4 -38.93 -36.01 -2.14
CA ALA A 4 -37.71 -35.37 -1.71
C ALA A 4 -37.72 -33.90 -2.19
N ILE A 5 -37.82 -32.97 -1.26
CA ILE A 5 -37.58 -31.52 -1.39
C ILE A 5 -37.13 -31.14 0.04
N THR A 6 -35.98 -30.54 0.33
CA THR A 6 -35.38 -29.36 -0.28
C THR A 6 -33.90 -29.27 0.17
N SER A 7 -32.95 -29.57 -0.71
CA SER A 7 -31.52 -29.30 -0.48
C SER A 7 -31.07 -28.16 -1.39
N ILE A 8 -31.60 -26.95 -1.18
CA ILE A 8 -31.07 -25.74 -1.82
C ILE A 8 -31.31 -24.58 -0.85
N LEU A 9 -30.29 -24.22 -0.07
CA LEU A 9 -29.98 -22.84 0.38
C LEU A 9 -28.92 -22.93 1.46
N VAL A 10 -27.67 -22.54 1.15
CA VAL A 10 -26.80 -21.59 1.88
C VAL A 10 -25.43 -21.63 1.16
N LEU A 11 -25.38 -21.27 -0.13
CA LEU A 11 -24.11 -21.09 -0.86
C LEU A 11 -24.03 -19.73 -1.58
N LEU A 12 -25.14 -18.99 -1.65
CA LEU A 12 -25.22 -17.66 -2.27
C LEU A 12 -24.42 -16.55 -1.53
N PRO A 13 -24.42 -16.45 -0.19
CA PRO A 13 -23.72 -15.34 0.47
C PRO A 13 -22.19 -15.46 0.36
N LEU A 14 -21.63 -16.66 0.28
CA LEU A 14 -20.19 -16.88 0.17
C LEU A 14 -19.63 -16.42 -1.19
N ILE A 15 -20.33 -16.75 -2.29
CA ILE A 15 -19.89 -16.46 -3.66
C ILE A 15 -19.98 -14.95 -3.97
N VAL A 16 -20.99 -14.26 -3.44
CA VAL A 16 -21.13 -12.80 -3.59
C VAL A 16 -20.03 -12.07 -2.82
N SER A 17 -19.74 -12.49 -1.59
CA SER A 17 -18.70 -11.87 -0.77
C SER A 17 -17.30 -12.03 -1.38
N SER A 18 -16.94 -13.20 -1.91
CA SER A 18 -15.63 -13.41 -2.55
C SER A 18 -15.46 -12.56 -3.81
N SER A 19 -16.55 -12.33 -4.54
CA SER A 19 -16.52 -11.53 -5.76
C SER A 19 -16.30 -10.04 -5.47
N LEU A 20 -16.90 -9.51 -4.39
CA LEU A 20 -16.69 -8.13 -3.94
C LEU A 20 -15.24 -7.86 -3.52
N PHE A 21 -14.65 -8.76 -2.71
CA PHE A 21 -13.25 -8.63 -2.30
C PHE A 21 -12.28 -8.63 -3.49
N ALA A 22 -12.49 -9.53 -4.46
CA ALA A 22 -11.66 -9.58 -5.66
C ALA A 22 -11.74 -8.29 -6.49
N ILE A 23 -12.90 -7.61 -6.52
CA ILE A 23 -13.07 -6.33 -7.22
C ILE A 23 -12.31 -5.21 -6.50
N ASP A 24 -12.39 -5.13 -5.17
CA ASP A 24 -11.68 -4.09 -4.41
C ASP A 24 -10.15 -4.22 -4.55
N ASP A 25 -9.64 -5.45 -4.52
CA ASP A 25 -8.21 -5.74 -4.74
C ASP A 25 -7.76 -5.35 -6.16
N GLU A 26 -8.59 -5.63 -7.16
CA GLU A 26 -8.37 -5.21 -8.55
C GLU A 26 -8.27 -3.69 -8.67
N VAL A 27 -9.23 -2.97 -8.09
CA VAL A 27 -9.29 -1.50 -8.13
C VAL A 27 -8.05 -0.89 -7.49
N HIS A 28 -7.64 -1.39 -6.32
CA HIS A 28 -6.42 -0.91 -5.67
C HIS A 28 -5.16 -1.21 -6.50
N ARG A 29 -5.09 -2.38 -7.14
CA ARG A 29 -3.97 -2.71 -8.03
C ARG A 29 -3.87 -1.77 -9.22
N LEU A 30 -5.00 -1.46 -9.87
CA LEU A 30 -5.04 -0.53 -11.01
C LEU A 30 -4.64 0.89 -10.59
N ARG A 31 -5.17 1.40 -9.47
CA ARG A 31 -4.81 2.73 -8.94
C ARG A 31 -3.34 2.84 -8.58
N ARG A 32 -2.76 1.78 -8.02
CA ARG A 32 -1.33 1.72 -7.69
C ARG A 32 -0.46 1.74 -8.96
N ALA A 33 -0.84 1.00 -10.00
CA ALA A 33 -0.14 1.04 -11.28
C ALA A 33 -0.19 2.45 -11.89
N GLN A 34 -1.35 3.11 -11.86
CA GLN A 34 -1.51 4.50 -12.30
C GLN A 34 -0.64 5.47 -11.48
N MET A 35 -0.55 5.28 -10.16
CA MET A 35 0.35 6.06 -9.31
C MET A 35 1.81 5.90 -9.78
N VAL A 36 2.28 4.68 -10.05
CA VAL A 36 3.64 4.44 -10.56
C VAL A 36 3.88 5.14 -11.90
N ASP A 37 2.90 5.14 -12.81
CA ASP A 37 2.99 5.88 -14.07
C ASP A 37 3.11 7.40 -13.88
N VAL A 38 2.42 7.95 -12.86
CA VAL A 38 2.56 9.36 -12.46
C VAL A 38 3.98 9.62 -11.94
N LEU A 39 4.48 8.80 -11.01
CA LEU A 39 5.82 8.95 -10.44
C LEU A 39 6.92 8.97 -11.50
N LYS A 40 6.80 8.07 -12.49
CA LYS A 40 7.72 8.02 -13.63
C LYS A 40 7.68 9.30 -14.46
N ARG A 41 6.50 9.86 -14.71
CA ARG A 41 6.34 11.14 -15.44
C ARG A 41 6.86 12.34 -14.63
N GLU A 42 6.76 12.29 -13.31
CA GLU A 42 7.28 13.32 -12.40
C GLU A 42 8.81 13.23 -12.18
N GLY A 43 9.47 12.25 -12.79
CA GLY A 43 10.92 12.22 -12.91
C GLY A 43 11.64 11.21 -12.01
N ILE A 44 10.91 10.31 -11.33
CA ILE A 44 11.51 9.15 -10.66
C ILE A 44 12.03 8.19 -11.73
N LYS A 45 13.33 7.84 -11.66
CA LYS A 45 14.05 7.09 -12.69
C LYS A 45 14.50 5.70 -12.23
N ASP A 46 14.70 5.52 -10.93
CA ASP A 46 15.15 4.26 -10.36
C ASP A 46 14.04 3.19 -10.49
N LYS A 47 14.34 2.17 -11.29
CA LYS A 47 13.41 1.08 -11.58
C LYS A 47 13.08 0.27 -10.33
N ASN A 48 14.04 0.06 -9.44
CA ASN A 48 13.83 -0.71 -8.21
C ASN A 48 12.88 0.07 -7.29
N VAL A 49 13.02 1.40 -7.22
CA VAL A 49 12.09 2.25 -6.45
C VAL A 49 10.69 2.20 -7.04
N LEU A 50 10.54 2.33 -8.36
CA LEU A 50 9.24 2.24 -9.02
C LEU A 50 8.57 0.87 -8.83
N GLU A 51 9.36 -0.22 -8.87
CA GLU A 51 8.89 -1.59 -8.59
C GLU A 51 8.43 -1.73 -7.13
N ALA A 52 9.24 -1.28 -6.15
CA ALA A 52 8.85 -1.29 -4.75
C ALA A 52 7.55 -0.50 -4.49
N MET A 53 7.41 0.69 -5.09
CA MET A 53 6.18 1.49 -5.03
C MET A 53 4.97 0.79 -5.69
N GLY A 54 5.23 -0.04 -6.71
CA GLY A 54 4.24 -0.87 -7.40
C GLY A 54 3.89 -2.18 -6.68
N GLU A 55 4.67 -2.59 -5.68
CA GLU A 55 4.40 -3.80 -4.91
C GLU A 55 3.73 -3.50 -3.55
N VAL A 56 4.13 -2.42 -2.88
CA VAL A 56 3.65 -2.15 -1.51
C VAL A 56 2.20 -1.63 -1.52
N PRO A 57 1.27 -2.25 -0.75
CA PRO A 57 -0.12 -1.83 -0.71
C PRO A 57 -0.38 -0.62 0.16
N ARG A 58 -0.09 0.57 -0.36
CA ARG A 58 -0.32 1.86 0.31
C ARG A 58 -1.71 2.01 0.96
N HIS A 59 -2.77 1.42 0.41
CA HIS A 59 -4.11 1.45 0.99
C HIS A 59 -4.22 0.71 2.35
N GLU A 60 -3.33 -0.24 2.63
CA GLU A 60 -3.24 -0.92 3.93
C GLU A 60 -2.59 -0.05 5.02
N PHE A 61 -1.97 1.06 4.61
CA PHE A 61 -1.26 2.00 5.50
C PHE A 61 -2.03 3.31 5.74
N VAL A 62 -3.33 3.33 5.41
CA VAL A 62 -4.21 4.49 5.61
C VAL A 62 -5.49 4.07 6.33
N PRO A 63 -6.17 5.01 7.02
CA PRO A 63 -7.49 4.74 7.59
C PRO A 63 -8.48 4.20 6.54
N LYS A 64 -9.34 3.25 6.95
CA LYS A 64 -10.29 2.56 6.04
C LYS A 64 -11.18 3.51 5.23
N ASN A 65 -11.56 4.66 5.80
CA ASN A 65 -12.37 5.68 5.13
C ASN A 65 -11.61 6.49 4.07
N LEU A 66 -10.28 6.34 3.98
CA LEU A 66 -9.40 7.07 3.06
C LEU A 66 -8.74 6.19 1.99
N THR A 67 -8.99 4.88 1.98
CA THR A 67 -8.41 3.92 1.02
C THR A 67 -8.63 4.34 -0.44
N ARG A 68 -9.81 4.93 -0.75
CA ARG A 68 -10.11 5.47 -2.08
C ARG A 68 -9.14 6.54 -2.58
N TYR A 69 -8.46 7.23 -1.66
CA TYR A 69 -7.51 8.30 -1.94
C TYR A 69 -6.05 7.84 -1.82
N ALA A 70 -5.79 6.59 -1.41
CA ALA A 70 -4.46 6.10 -1.03
C ALA A 70 -3.37 6.32 -2.09
N TYR A 71 -3.76 6.34 -3.36
CA TYR A 71 -2.86 6.43 -4.52
C TYR A 71 -2.82 7.80 -5.19
N GLU A 72 -3.52 8.79 -4.64
CA GLU A 72 -3.41 10.17 -5.09
C GLU A 72 -2.06 10.75 -4.64
N ASN A 73 -1.46 11.64 -5.46
CA ASN A 73 -0.17 12.25 -5.14
C ASN A 73 -0.29 13.38 -4.10
N ARG A 74 -0.79 13.05 -2.91
CA ARG A 74 -0.96 13.97 -1.77
C ARG A 74 -0.77 13.24 -0.43
N PRO A 75 -0.46 13.96 0.66
CA PRO A 75 -0.48 13.37 1.99
C PRO A 75 -1.91 13.05 2.43
N LEU A 76 -2.05 12.04 3.30
CA LEU A 76 -3.33 11.69 3.94
C LEU A 76 -3.15 11.61 5.46
N PRO A 77 -4.15 12.02 6.26
CA PRO A 77 -4.07 11.89 7.71
C PRO A 77 -4.11 10.42 8.14
N ILE A 78 -3.30 10.07 9.14
CA ILE A 78 -3.21 8.71 9.69
C ILE A 78 -3.55 8.63 11.19
N GLY A 79 -4.04 9.74 11.77
CA GLY A 79 -4.29 9.87 13.20
C GLY A 79 -3.19 10.65 13.92
N TYR A 80 -3.43 11.01 15.19
CA TYR A 80 -2.47 11.68 16.07
C TYR A 80 -1.79 12.95 15.49
N GLY A 81 -2.51 13.67 14.63
CA GLY A 81 -1.97 14.85 13.93
C GLY A 81 -0.91 14.54 12.86
N GLN A 82 -0.69 13.26 12.53
CA GLN A 82 0.30 12.81 11.56
C GLN A 82 -0.32 12.54 10.18
N THR A 83 0.54 12.48 9.18
CA THR A 83 0.17 12.14 7.80
C THR A 83 1.09 11.08 7.21
N ILE A 84 0.54 10.20 6.37
CA ILE A 84 1.36 9.44 5.42
C ILE A 84 1.83 10.39 4.31
N SER A 85 3.14 10.44 4.06
CA SER A 85 3.75 11.30 3.03
C SER A 85 3.23 11.00 1.64
N GLN A 86 3.10 12.01 0.76
CA GLN A 86 2.67 11.82 -0.63
C GLN A 86 3.56 10.80 -1.37
N PRO A 87 3.01 9.97 -2.29
CA PRO A 87 3.78 9.00 -3.06
C PRO A 87 5.06 9.52 -3.72
N TYR A 88 5.01 10.72 -4.32
CA TYR A 88 6.19 11.32 -4.94
C TYR A 88 7.34 11.55 -3.97
N ILE A 89 7.05 12.06 -2.77
CA ILE A 89 8.08 12.33 -1.77
C ILE A 89 8.69 11.03 -1.25
N VAL A 90 7.88 9.99 -1.03
CA VAL A 90 8.38 8.65 -0.67
C VAL A 90 9.34 8.11 -1.74
N ALA A 91 8.94 8.16 -3.01
CA ALA A 91 9.77 7.70 -4.12
C ALA A 91 11.06 8.53 -4.26
N LEU A 92 10.96 9.86 -4.20
CA LEU A 92 12.10 10.77 -4.32
C LEU A 92 13.11 10.56 -3.19
N MET A 93 12.64 10.51 -1.93
CA MET A 93 13.52 10.25 -0.78
C MET A 93 14.23 8.91 -0.93
N THR A 94 13.51 7.87 -1.36
CA THR A 94 14.05 6.52 -1.55
C THR A 94 15.11 6.49 -2.67
N GLU A 95 14.86 7.14 -3.80
CA GLU A 95 15.80 7.25 -4.92
C GLU A 95 17.09 8.00 -4.52
N LEU A 96 16.95 9.08 -3.74
CA LEU A 96 18.09 9.87 -3.28
C LEU A 96 18.98 9.14 -2.28
N LEU A 97 18.45 8.19 -1.51
CA LEU A 97 19.23 7.38 -0.57
C LEU A 97 20.23 6.45 -1.28
N LYS A 98 19.99 6.11 -2.57
CA LYS A 98 20.87 5.23 -3.38
C LYS A 98 21.25 3.93 -2.67
N VAL A 99 20.27 3.32 -2.01
CA VAL A 99 20.45 2.07 -1.26
C VAL A 99 20.62 0.87 -2.17
N ASN A 100 21.11 -0.22 -1.59
CA ASN A 100 21.19 -1.53 -2.23
C ASN A 100 20.75 -2.64 -1.26
N LYS A 101 20.67 -3.87 -1.78
CA LYS A 101 20.22 -5.06 -1.04
C LYS A 101 21.01 -5.38 0.23
N ASP A 102 22.22 -4.86 0.40
CA ASP A 102 23.08 -5.10 1.57
C ASP A 102 22.98 -3.96 2.59
N SER A 103 22.29 -2.87 2.25
CA SER A 103 22.13 -1.69 3.09
C SER A 103 21.32 -1.99 4.35
N VAL A 104 21.69 -1.33 5.45
CA VAL A 104 20.92 -1.28 6.70
C VAL A 104 20.50 0.16 6.93
N VAL A 105 19.20 0.41 6.97
CA VAL A 105 18.62 1.75 7.02
C VAL A 105 17.98 2.02 8.38
N LEU A 106 18.15 3.24 8.89
CA LEU A 106 17.35 3.79 9.99
C LEU A 106 16.38 4.83 9.42
N GLU A 107 15.09 4.60 9.59
CA GLU A 107 14.03 5.59 9.37
C GLU A 107 13.66 6.25 10.72
N VAL A 108 13.51 7.57 10.71
CA VAL A 108 13.05 8.33 11.88
C VAL A 108 11.67 8.90 11.56
N GLY A 109 10.68 8.52 12.35
CA GLY A 109 9.27 8.80 12.10
C GLY A 109 8.61 7.68 11.29
N THR A 110 8.30 6.56 11.94
CA THR A 110 7.62 5.42 11.31
C THR A 110 6.27 5.84 10.74
N GLY A 111 5.50 6.66 11.46
CA GLY A 111 4.14 7.04 11.11
C GLY A 111 3.29 5.80 10.84
N SER A 112 2.76 5.67 9.61
CA SER A 112 1.99 4.48 9.24
C SER A 112 2.84 3.25 8.92
N GLY A 113 4.15 3.40 8.73
CA GLY A 113 5.08 2.34 8.33
C GLY A 113 5.20 2.14 6.83
N TYR A 114 4.53 2.94 5.99
CA TYR A 114 4.56 2.77 4.53
C TYR A 114 5.96 2.95 3.93
N GLN A 115 6.71 3.97 4.37
CA GLN A 115 8.06 4.23 3.86
C GLN A 115 9.05 3.13 4.30
N ALA A 116 8.99 2.66 5.55
CA ALA A 116 9.68 1.44 5.99
C ALA A 116 9.33 0.22 5.13
N ALA A 117 8.05 0.00 4.80
CA ALA A 117 7.63 -1.11 3.94
C ALA A 117 8.24 -1.00 2.53
N VAL A 118 8.23 0.20 1.92
CA VAL A 118 8.90 0.47 0.63
C VAL A 118 10.40 0.19 0.72
N LEU A 119 11.09 0.71 1.75
CA LEU A 119 12.53 0.47 1.94
C LEU A 119 12.84 -1.01 2.11
N SER A 120 11.98 -1.77 2.80
CA SER A 120 12.19 -3.20 3.06
C SER A 120 12.27 -4.04 1.78
N LYS A 121 11.73 -3.55 0.67
CA LYS A 121 11.83 -4.18 -0.66
C LYS A 121 13.20 -4.00 -1.32
N LEU A 122 14.00 -3.05 -0.83
CA LEU A 122 15.23 -2.59 -1.49
C LEU A 122 16.50 -2.90 -0.70
N VAL A 123 16.37 -3.14 0.61
CA VAL A 123 17.51 -3.20 1.54
C VAL A 123 17.51 -4.46 2.40
N LYS A 124 18.64 -4.77 3.04
CA LYS A 124 18.78 -5.95 3.90
C LYS A 124 17.91 -5.86 5.14
N LYS A 125 17.88 -4.67 5.76
CA LYS A 125 17.16 -4.44 7.00
C LYS A 125 16.79 -2.97 7.17
N VAL A 126 15.58 -2.73 7.65
CA VAL A 126 15.10 -1.41 8.07
C VAL A 126 14.90 -1.45 9.58
N TYR A 127 15.49 -0.50 10.28
CA TYR A 127 15.09 -0.10 11.62
C TYR A 127 14.28 1.17 11.49
N THR A 128 13.19 1.30 12.23
CA THR A 128 12.37 2.51 12.23
C THR A 128 12.00 2.85 13.67
N ILE A 129 11.92 4.15 13.96
CA ILE A 129 11.56 4.66 15.29
C ILE A 129 10.39 5.63 15.20
N GLU A 130 9.50 5.58 16.19
CA GLU A 130 8.32 6.43 16.30
C GLU A 130 8.20 6.93 17.74
N ILE A 131 7.79 8.19 17.88
CA ILE A 131 7.59 8.82 19.20
C ILE A 131 6.20 8.52 19.76
N ILE A 132 5.23 8.30 18.88
CA ILE A 132 3.84 7.92 19.18
C ILE A 132 3.75 6.39 19.38
N LYS A 133 3.03 5.91 20.40
CA LYS A 133 3.07 4.48 20.77
C LYS A 133 1.97 3.64 20.12
N GLU A 134 0.96 4.28 19.58
CA GLU A 134 -0.32 3.69 19.21
C GLU A 134 -0.38 3.03 17.82
#